data_AF-A0AAV3ZMG0-F1
#
_entry.id   AF-A0AAV3ZMG0-F1
#
_cell.length_a   1.000
_cell.length_b   1.000
_cell.length_c   1.000
_cell.angle_alpha   90.00
_cell.angle_beta   90.00
_cell.angle_gamma   90.00
#
_symmetry.space_group_name_H-M   'P 1'
#
loop_
_entity.id
_entity.type
_entity.pdbx_description
1 polymer ?
#
loop_
_entity_poly.entity_id
_entity_poly.type
_entity_poly.pdbx_seq_one_letter_code
_entity_poly.pdbx_strand_id
1 'polypeptide(L)'
;MSSDDVDNDEQVKELIDMVMALTDKNFDGVITREEFRDYVLQDFARFELLGKVLPLRSIVDEFIQVIKGKQPHAVSKIFAKERQYCLNEPYIPPKGDSLYPVALEMP
;
A
#
# COMPACT_ATOMS: atom_id res chain seq x y z
N MET A 1 -6.58 32.18 0.52
CA MET A 1 -6.99 30.93 1.20
C MET A 1 -8.45 31.08 1.52
N SER A 2 -9.27 30.15 1.04
CA SER A 2 -10.70 30.16 1.35
C SER A 2 -10.90 29.72 2.81
N SER A 3 -12.02 30.09 3.44
CA SER A 3 -12.36 29.62 4.79
C SER A 3 -12.33 28.08 4.88
N ASP A 4 -12.74 27.43 3.79
CA ASP A 4 -12.85 25.98 3.68
C ASP A 4 -11.49 25.27 3.72
N ASP A 5 -10.42 25.94 3.26
CA ASP A 5 -9.05 25.40 3.33
C ASP A 5 -8.54 25.37 4.77
N VAL A 6 -8.86 26.40 5.56
CA VAL A 6 -8.42 26.54 6.95
C VAL A 6 -9.10 25.52 7.85
N ASP A 7 -10.40 25.31 7.66
CA ASP A 7 -11.18 24.33 8.43
C ASP A 7 -10.73 22.89 8.15
N ASN A 8 -10.28 22.60 6.93
CA ASN A 8 -9.76 21.29 6.55
C ASN A 8 -8.37 21.02 7.18
N ASP A 9 -7.48 22.02 7.16
CA ASP A 9 -6.16 21.91 7.77
C ASP A 9 -6.23 21.69 9.29
N GLU A 10 -7.18 22.34 9.97
CA GLU A 10 -7.42 22.15 11.41
C GLU A 10 -7.89 20.72 11.71
N GLN A 11 -8.82 20.16 10.91
CA GLN A 11 -9.29 18.78 11.06
C GLN A 11 -8.16 17.76 10.83
N VAL A 12 -7.33 17.99 9.81
CA VAL A 12 -6.17 17.12 9.52
C VAL A 12 -5.18 17.16 10.68
N LYS A 13 -4.94 18.34 11.26
CA LYS A 13 -4.06 18.50 12.40
C LYS A 13 -4.59 17.77 13.65
N GLU A 14 -5.87 17.91 13.96
CA GLU A 14 -6.49 17.18 15.08
C GLU A 14 -6.38 15.66 14.90
N LEU A 15 -6.55 15.15 13.67
CA LEU A 15 -6.37 13.74 13.36
C LEU A 15 -4.92 13.29 13.58
N ILE A 16 -3.95 14.09 13.13
CA ILE A 16 -2.52 13.81 13.32
C ILE A 16 -2.19 13.77 14.81
N ASP A 17 -2.62 14.76 15.59
CA ASP A 17 -2.37 14.84 17.03
C ASP A 17 -2.96 13.63 17.76
N MET A 18 -4.16 13.18 17.38
CA MET A 18 -4.78 11.97 17.92
C MET A 18 -3.95 10.70 17.60
N VAL A 19 -3.48 10.56 16.36
CA VAL A 19 -2.68 9.39 15.96
C VAL A 19 -1.34 9.37 16.65
N MET A 20 -0.68 10.52 16.76
CA MET A 20 0.58 10.67 17.50
C MET A 20 0.40 10.26 18.96
N ALA A 21 -0.64 10.75 19.64
CA ALA A 21 -0.90 10.39 21.04
C ALA A 21 -1.16 8.89 21.27
N LEU A 22 -1.62 8.16 20.25
CA LEU A 22 -1.90 6.72 20.33
C LEU A 22 -0.72 5.85 19.90
N THR A 23 0.20 6.38 19.10
CA THR A 23 1.21 5.59 18.40
C THR A 23 2.63 5.90 18.86
N ASP A 24 2.96 7.19 19.03
CA ASP A 24 4.26 7.65 19.50
C ASP A 24 4.37 7.37 21.01
N LYS A 25 5.06 6.28 21.35
CA LYS A 25 5.17 5.80 22.74
C LYS A 25 6.27 6.55 23.49
N ASN A 26 7.26 7.08 22.77
CA ASN A 26 8.43 7.72 23.37
C ASN A 26 8.30 9.26 23.36
N PHE A 27 7.25 9.81 22.74
CA PHE A 27 6.94 11.23 22.60
C PHE A 27 8.06 12.03 21.92
N ASP A 28 8.78 11.42 20.99
CA ASP A 28 9.84 12.06 20.22
C ASP A 28 9.33 12.82 18.98
N GLY A 29 8.02 12.72 18.69
CA GLY A 29 7.38 13.36 17.56
C GLY A 29 7.52 12.58 16.26
N VAL A 30 8.00 11.33 16.30
CA VAL A 30 8.17 10.45 15.14
C VAL A 30 7.55 9.08 15.43
N ILE A 31 6.88 8.51 14.43
CA ILE A 31 6.36 7.14 14.54
C ILE A 31 7.38 6.18 13.96
N THR A 32 7.98 5.36 14.81
CA THR A 32 8.86 4.28 14.35
C THR A 32 8.06 3.13 13.74
N ARG A 33 8.74 2.29 12.94
CA ARG A 33 8.13 1.09 12.35
C ARG A 33 7.55 0.15 13.41
N GLU A 34 8.21 0.03 14.56
CA GLU A 34 7.81 -0.86 15.65
C GLU A 34 6.53 -0.34 16.32
N GLU A 35 6.49 0.95 16.64
CA GLU A 35 5.31 1.62 17.19
C GLU A 35 4.10 1.52 16.26
N PHE A 36 4.29 1.80 14.97
CA PHE A 36 3.23 1.66 13.97
C PHE A 36 2.71 0.22 13.91
N ARG A 37 3.62 -0.77 13.91
CA ARG A 37 3.23 -2.18 13.85
C ARG A 37 2.45 -2.60 15.10
N ASP A 38 2.91 -2.20 16.28
CA ASP A 38 2.21 -2.47 17.54
C ASP A 38 0.83 -1.84 17.59
N TYR A 39 0.68 -0.64 17.02
CA TYR A 39 -0.59 0.06 16.93
C TYR A 39 -1.59 -0.65 16.00
N VAL A 40 -1.13 -1.06 14.81
CA VAL A 40 -1.95 -1.75 13.79
C VAL A 40 -2.31 -3.17 14.21
N LEU A 41 -1.42 -3.89 14.90
CA LEU A 41 -1.69 -5.27 15.33
C LEU A 41 -2.83 -5.38 16.35
N GLN A 42 -3.16 -4.30 17.05
CA GLN A 42 -4.30 -4.27 17.98
C GLN A 42 -5.64 -4.22 17.24
N ASP A 43 -5.70 -3.52 16.11
CA ASP A 43 -6.88 -3.44 15.26
C ASP A 43 -6.47 -3.09 13.83
N PHE A 44 -6.74 -4.01 12.90
CA PHE A 44 -6.38 -3.87 11.49
C PHE A 44 -7.03 -2.64 10.84
N ALA A 45 -8.17 -2.16 11.34
CA ALA A 45 -8.81 -0.94 10.84
C ALA A 45 -7.90 0.29 10.96
N ARG A 46 -6.96 0.28 11.92
CA ARG A 46 -5.99 1.36 12.14
C ARG A 46 -4.95 1.49 11.02
N PHE A 47 -4.81 0.46 10.17
CA PHE A 47 -3.89 0.49 9.04
C PHE A 47 -4.24 1.57 8.01
N GLU A 48 -5.53 1.88 7.85
CA GLU A 48 -6.02 2.86 6.87
C GLU A 48 -6.51 4.17 7.54
N LEU A 49 -6.13 4.41 8.79
CA LEU A 49 -6.61 5.55 9.57
C LEU A 49 -6.20 6.91 8.98
N LEU A 50 -4.99 6.98 8.41
CA LEU A 50 -4.46 8.17 7.74
C LEU A 50 -4.75 8.19 6.24
N GLY A 51 -5.56 7.24 5.75
CA GLY A 51 -5.94 7.15 4.36
C GLY A 51 -6.03 5.71 3.86
N LYS A 52 -6.86 5.52 2.83
CA LYS A 52 -6.98 4.23 2.15
C LYS A 52 -5.71 3.94 1.35
N VAL A 53 -5.08 2.83 1.68
CA VAL A 53 -3.86 2.34 1.02
C VAL A 53 -4.07 0.98 0.38
N LEU A 54 -5.15 0.28 0.76
CA LEU A 54 -5.53 -1.00 0.17
C LEU A 54 -6.59 -0.80 -0.91
N PRO A 55 -6.57 -1.63 -1.96
CA PRO A 55 -7.62 -1.61 -2.98
C PRO A 55 -8.97 -1.98 -2.37
N LEU A 56 -10.05 -1.40 -2.94
CA LEU A 56 -11.42 -1.76 -2.55
C LEU A 56 -11.66 -3.25 -2.78
N ARG A 57 -12.50 -3.85 -1.93
CA ARG A 57 -12.78 -5.28 -1.99
C ARG A 57 -13.33 -5.73 -3.35
N SER A 58 -14.20 -4.94 -3.97
CA SER A 58 -14.72 -5.21 -5.31
C SER A 58 -13.62 -5.32 -6.36
N ILE A 59 -12.63 -4.43 -6.31
CA ILE A 59 -11.47 -4.44 -7.21
C ILE A 59 -10.64 -5.71 -6.99
N VAL A 60 -10.44 -6.11 -5.72
CA VAL A 60 -9.73 -7.34 -5.38
C VAL A 60 -10.48 -8.57 -5.89
N ASP A 61 -11.81 -8.62 -5.72
CA ASP A 61 -12.61 -9.76 -6.14
C ASP A 61 -12.64 -9.88 -7.68
N GLU A 62 -12.77 -8.78 -8.42
CA GLU A 62 -12.63 -8.73 -9.87
C GLU A 62 -11.24 -9.21 -10.31
N PHE A 63 -10.20 -8.69 -9.66
CA PHE A 63 -8.82 -9.08 -9.93
C PHE A 63 -8.62 -10.60 -9.72
N ILE A 64 -9.15 -11.16 -8.63
CA ILE A 64 -9.10 -12.61 -8.35
C ILE A 64 -9.78 -13.39 -9.47
N GLN A 65 -10.95 -12.97 -9.97
CA GLN A 65 -11.62 -13.65 -11.08
C GLN A 65 -10.78 -13.62 -12.36
N VAL A 66 -10.08 -12.51 -12.63
CA VAL A 66 -9.20 -12.39 -13.80
C VAL A 66 -8.04 -13.37 -13.73
N ILE A 67 -7.45 -13.60 -12.55
CA ILE A 67 -6.28 -14.51 -12.43
C ILE A 67 -6.64 -15.97 -12.17
N LYS A 68 -7.88 -16.24 -11.73
CA LYS A 68 -8.33 -17.60 -11.36
C LYS A 68 -8.14 -18.58 -12.53
N GLY A 69 -7.47 -19.69 -12.25
CA GLY A 69 -7.23 -20.76 -13.23
C GLY A 69 -6.14 -20.45 -14.27
N LYS A 70 -5.44 -19.31 -14.19
CA LYS A 70 -4.30 -19.00 -15.06
C LYS A 70 -2.99 -19.55 -14.47
N GLN A 71 -2.09 -19.98 -15.35
CA GLN A 71 -0.74 -20.37 -14.97
C GLN A 71 0.07 -19.15 -14.48
N PRO A 72 1.01 -19.30 -13.54
CA PRO A 72 1.77 -18.19 -12.96
C PRO A 72 2.44 -17.27 -14.01
N HIS A 73 2.98 -17.85 -15.08
CA HIS A 73 3.57 -17.08 -16.18
C HIS A 73 2.55 -16.16 -16.85
N ALA A 74 1.31 -16.63 -17.05
CA ALA A 74 0.27 -15.88 -17.75
C ALA A 74 -0.19 -14.70 -16.90
N VAL A 75 -0.26 -14.89 -15.58
CA VAL A 75 -0.54 -13.83 -14.61
C VAL A 75 0.56 -12.77 -14.64
N SER A 76 1.83 -13.18 -14.59
CA SER A 76 2.99 -12.26 -14.67
C SER A 76 2.96 -11.37 -15.93
N LYS A 77 2.62 -11.93 -17.10
CA LYS A 77 2.49 -11.14 -18.34
C LYS A 77 1.36 -10.11 -18.29
N ILE A 78 0.22 -10.47 -17.69
CA ILE A 78 -0.92 -9.54 -17.51
C ILE A 78 -0.47 -8.38 -16.63
N PHE A 79 0.16 -8.67 -15.48
CA PHE A 79 0.65 -7.63 -14.57
C PHE A 79 1.71 -6.71 -15.19
N ALA A 80 2.69 -7.27 -15.91
CA ALA A 80 3.72 -6.46 -16.56
C ALA A 80 3.10 -5.47 -17.54
N LYS A 81 2.08 -5.90 -18.30
CA LYS A 81 1.35 -5.03 -19.23
C LYS A 81 0.55 -3.94 -18.52
N GLU A 82 -0.23 -4.30 -17.49
CA GLU A 82 -1.03 -3.32 -16.73
C GLU A 82 -0.14 -2.32 -15.99
N ARG A 83 0.96 -2.79 -15.39
CA ARG A 83 1.93 -1.92 -14.71
C ARG A 83 2.55 -0.91 -15.67
N GLN A 84 2.93 -1.37 -16.86
CA GLN A 84 3.46 -0.49 -17.90
C GLN A 84 2.45 0.60 -18.30
N TYR A 85 1.17 0.23 -18.43
CA TYR A 85 0.10 1.16 -18.77
C TYR A 85 -0.19 2.16 -17.65
N CYS A 86 -0.33 1.69 -16.40
CA CYS A 86 -0.71 2.53 -15.26
C CYS A 86 0.42 3.44 -14.77
N LEU A 87 1.68 3.01 -14.87
CA LEU A 87 2.84 3.74 -14.34
C LEU A 87 3.66 4.44 -15.44
N ASN A 88 3.23 4.35 -16.71
CA ASN A 88 4.02 4.81 -17.87
C ASN A 88 5.46 4.28 -17.87
N GLU A 89 5.67 3.06 -17.36
CA GLU A 89 7.01 2.47 -17.33
C GLU A 89 7.48 2.15 -18.76
N PRO A 90 8.78 2.30 -19.06
CA PRO A 90 9.32 1.91 -20.36
C PRO A 90 9.17 0.40 -20.58
N TYR A 91 8.78 0.00 -21.79
CA TYR A 91 8.69 -1.42 -22.16
C TYR A 91 10.07 -2.08 -22.05
N ILE A 92 10.21 -3.04 -21.12
CA ILE A 92 11.41 -3.88 -21.04
C ILE A 92 11.07 -5.21 -21.72
N PRO A 93 11.67 -5.54 -22.88
CA PRO A 93 11.44 -6.83 -23.51
C PRO A 93 11.89 -7.96 -22.56
N PRO A 94 11.15 -9.08 -22.51
CA PRO A 94 11.48 -10.18 -21.60
C PRO A 94 12.88 -10.71 -21.91
N LYS A 95 13.81 -10.55 -20.96
CA LYS A 95 15.06 -11.33 -20.94
C LYS A 95 14.68 -12.77 -20.64
N GLY A 96 15.18 -13.72 -21.43
CA GLY A 96 14.81 -15.14 -21.32
C GLY A 96 14.79 -15.65 -19.87
N ASP A 97 13.68 -16.30 -19.50
CA ASP A 97 13.40 -17.21 -18.37
C ASP A 97 14.06 -17.00 -16.98
N SER A 98 14.65 -15.85 -16.66
CA SER A 98 15.13 -15.52 -15.31
C SER A 98 14.51 -14.21 -14.84
N LEU A 99 13.38 -14.32 -14.13
CA LEU A 99 12.47 -13.21 -13.83
C LEU A 99 12.62 -12.60 -12.43
N TYR A 100 13.64 -12.95 -11.64
CA TYR A 100 13.92 -12.27 -10.36
C TYR A 100 15.42 -12.12 -10.09
N PRO A 101 15.91 -10.92 -9.70
CA PRO A 101 17.28 -10.74 -9.21
C PRO A 101 17.45 -11.16 -7.74
N VAL A 102 16.43 -11.74 -7.10
CA VAL A 102 16.50 -12.22 -5.72
C VAL A 102 16.24 -13.72 -5.73
N ALA A 103 17.30 -14.50 -5.51
CA ALA A 103 17.17 -15.91 -5.14
C ALA A 103 16.45 -15.96 -3.78
N LEU A 104 15.25 -16.52 -3.74
CA LEU A 104 14.68 -16.99 -2.49
C LEU A 104 15.50 -18.21 -2.08
N GLU A 105 16.54 -18.01 -1.26
CA GLU A 105 17.14 -19.11 -0.53
C GLU A 105 16.09 -19.63 0.44
N MET A 106 15.53 -20.80 0.14
CA MET A 106 14.73 -21.57 1.09
C MET A 106 15.67 -22.45 1.92
N PRO A 107 15.43 -22.58 3.24
CA PRO A 107 16.21 -23.48 4.10
C PRO A 107 16.02 -24.95 3.77
#